data_AF-A0A518CVZ4-F1
#
_entry.id   AF-A0A518CVZ4-F1
#
_cell.length_a   1.000
_cell.length_b   1.000
_cell.length_c   1.000
_cell.angle_alpha   90.00
_cell.angle_beta   90.00
_cell.angle_gamma   90.00
#
_symmetry.space_group_name_H-M   'P 1'
#
loop_
_entity.id
_entity.type
_entity.pdbx_description
1 polymer ?
#
loop_
_entity_poly.entity_id
_entity_poly.type
_entity_poly.pdbx_seq_one_letter_code
_entity_poly.pdbx_strand_id
1 'polypeptide(L)'
;MDIRGIDHVQIAIPVGEEERARAFWIGVLGFDEVAKPPVNAGNGGCWFERAGIALHLGVEADFKPARKAHVAFLVADLDGTQRALEAADAPISAGGAIPGYRRLFSADPFGNRLEFMQRVDRVER
;
A
#
# COMPACT_ATOMS: atom_id res chain seq x y z
N MET A 1 19.84 -16.38 -15.03
CA MET A 1 19.02 -15.21 -14.66
C MET A 1 19.09 -15.08 -13.15
N ASP A 2 19.34 -13.89 -12.63
CA ASP A 2 19.69 -13.67 -11.22
C ASP A 2 18.81 -12.53 -10.66
N ILE A 3 17.62 -12.90 -10.18
CA ILE A 3 16.63 -11.96 -9.62
C ILE A 3 17.00 -11.71 -8.16
N ARG A 4 17.20 -10.44 -7.78
CA ARG A 4 17.76 -10.05 -6.47
C ARG A 4 16.73 -9.57 -5.44
N GLY A 5 15.52 -9.26 -5.88
CA GLY A 5 14.46 -8.78 -4.99
C GLY A 5 13.38 -8.00 -5.73
N ILE A 6 12.52 -7.35 -4.95
CA ILE A 6 11.55 -6.36 -5.42
C ILE A 6 12.19 -5.00 -5.22
N ASP A 7 12.38 -4.26 -6.30
CA ASP A 7 12.89 -2.88 -6.26
C ASP A 7 11.78 -1.93 -5.79
N HIS A 8 10.63 -2.01 -6.46
CA HIS A 8 9.44 -1.25 -6.11
C HIS A 8 8.18 -2.06 -6.46
N VAL A 9 7.05 -1.59 -5.95
CA VAL A 9 5.73 -1.99 -6.41
C VAL A 9 5.06 -0.82 -7.10
N GLN A 10 4.35 -1.08 -8.19
CA GLN A 10 3.54 -0.06 -8.86
C GLN A 10 2.05 -0.35 -8.66
N ILE A 11 1.29 0.65 -8.21
CA ILE A 11 -0.17 0.61 -8.10
C ILE A 11 -0.74 1.64 -9.07
N ALA A 12 -1.72 1.23 -9.89
CA ALA A 12 -2.41 2.13 -10.79
C ALA A 12 -3.40 3.02 -10.02
N ILE A 13 -3.54 4.27 -10.44
CA ILE A 13 -4.52 5.23 -9.92
C ILE A 13 -5.21 5.96 -11.08
N PRO A 14 -6.39 6.57 -10.89
CA PRO A 14 -7.00 7.41 -11.91
C PRO A 14 -6.17 8.67 -12.18
N VAL A 15 -6.35 9.26 -13.37
CA VAL A 15 -5.72 10.53 -13.75
C VAL A 15 -6.24 11.68 -12.85
N GLY A 16 -5.33 12.50 -12.33
CA GLY A 16 -5.67 13.71 -11.56
C GLY A 16 -5.96 13.47 -10.07
N GLU A 17 -5.69 12.27 -9.57
CA GLU A 17 -6.01 11.84 -8.21
C GLU A 17 -4.82 11.88 -7.24
N GLU A 18 -3.72 12.53 -7.62
CA GLU A 18 -2.48 12.60 -6.85
C GLU A 18 -2.66 13.18 -5.44
N GLU A 19 -3.50 14.21 -5.28
CA GLU A 19 -3.77 14.80 -3.96
C GLU A 19 -4.51 13.83 -3.04
N ARG A 20 -5.49 13.07 -3.57
CA ARG A 20 -6.18 12.02 -2.80
C ARG A 20 -5.24 10.88 -2.45
N ALA A 21 -4.30 10.56 -3.35
CA ALA A 21 -3.23 9.62 -3.05
C ALA A 21 -2.33 10.12 -1.92
N ARG A 22 -1.84 11.36 -1.97
CA ARG A 22 -1.00 11.95 -0.90
C ARG A 22 -1.72 11.94 0.44
N ALA A 23 -2.98 12.34 0.49
CA ALA A 23 -3.78 12.35 1.71
C ALA A 23 -3.82 10.96 2.38
N PHE A 24 -3.92 9.88 1.59
CA PHE A 24 -3.94 8.52 2.12
C PHE A 24 -2.54 7.98 2.40
N TRP A 25 -1.65 7.95 1.41
CA TRP A 25 -0.34 7.30 1.54
C TRP A 25 0.58 8.02 2.52
N ILE A 26 0.54 9.35 2.56
CA ILE A 26 1.27 10.16 3.55
C ILE A 26 0.44 10.28 4.83
N GLY A 27 -0.79 10.78 4.74
CA GLY A 27 -1.58 11.14 5.93
C GLY A 27 -2.03 9.96 6.77
N VAL A 28 -2.38 8.83 6.14
CA VAL A 28 -2.90 7.63 6.83
C VAL A 28 -1.80 6.59 7.00
N LEU A 29 -1.07 6.28 5.92
CA LEU A 29 -0.07 5.22 5.90
C LEU A 29 1.35 5.73 6.14
N GLY A 30 1.57 7.03 6.36
CA GLY A 30 2.83 7.64 6.81
C GLY A 30 4.03 7.37 5.90
N PHE A 31 3.81 7.21 4.60
CA PHE A 31 4.89 7.22 3.61
C PHE A 31 5.40 8.65 3.40
N ASP A 32 6.65 8.77 2.97
CA ASP A 32 7.24 10.02 2.53
C ASP A 32 7.18 10.11 1.00
N GLU A 33 6.73 11.25 0.45
CA GLU A 33 6.77 11.47 -0.99
C GLU A 33 8.21 11.76 -1.45
N VAL A 34 8.63 11.11 -2.54
CA VAL A 34 9.93 11.32 -3.16
C VAL A 34 9.77 11.87 -4.57
N ALA A 35 10.73 12.71 -4.97
CA ALA A 35 10.70 13.32 -6.29
C ALA A 35 10.89 12.26 -7.38
N LYS A 36 10.01 12.27 -8.36
CA LYS A 36 10.17 11.46 -9.57
C LYS A 36 11.39 11.93 -10.36
N PRO A 37 12.13 11.02 -11.01
CA PRO A 37 13.18 11.38 -11.95
C PRO A 37 12.64 12.30 -13.07
N PRO A 38 13.46 13.21 -13.63
CA PRO A 38 13.02 14.16 -14.65
C PRO A 38 12.32 13.50 -15.85
N VAL A 39 12.78 12.32 -16.26
CA VAL A 39 12.20 11.54 -17.37
C VAL A 39 10.76 11.08 -17.10
N ASN A 40 10.33 11.00 -15.84
CA ASN A 40 8.99 10.59 -15.44
C ASN A 40 8.09 11.75 -15.01
N ALA A 41 8.61 12.98 -14.91
CA ALA A 41 7.89 14.11 -14.33
C ALA A 41 6.54 14.41 -15.04
N GLY A 42 6.47 14.22 -16.36
CA GLY A 42 5.27 14.46 -17.16
C GLY A 42 4.20 13.37 -17.11
N ASN A 43 4.48 12.22 -16.48
CA ASN A 43 3.59 11.04 -16.57
C ASN A 43 2.45 11.02 -15.55
N GLY A 44 2.27 12.05 -14.72
CA GLY A 44 1.33 12.01 -13.59
C GLY A 44 1.72 10.99 -12.50
N GLY A 45 0.97 10.97 -11.40
CA GLY A 45 1.19 10.06 -10.28
C GLY A 45 2.29 10.53 -9.31
N CYS A 46 2.54 9.71 -8.28
CA CYS A 46 3.38 10.04 -7.13
C CYS A 46 4.29 8.87 -6.77
N TRP A 47 5.50 9.16 -6.28
CA TRP A 47 6.40 8.13 -5.74
C TRP A 47 6.55 8.33 -4.24
N PHE A 48 6.59 7.21 -3.52
CA PHE A 48 6.61 7.18 -2.07
C PHE A 48 7.64 6.19 -1.56
N GLU A 49 8.23 6.49 -0.41
CA GLU A 49 9.14 5.60 0.30
C GLU A 49 8.77 5.47 1.77
N ARG A 50 8.94 4.26 2.31
CA ARG A 50 8.88 4.03 3.77
C ARG A 50 9.64 2.78 4.14
N ALA A 51 10.55 2.87 5.12
CA ALA A 51 11.22 1.71 5.71
C ALA A 51 11.83 0.73 4.65
N GLY A 52 12.45 1.28 3.60
CA GLY A 52 13.05 0.50 2.51
C GLY A 52 12.06 -0.03 1.47
N ILE A 53 10.79 0.39 1.53
CA ILE A 53 9.76 0.07 0.55
C ILE A 53 9.63 1.26 -0.42
N ALA A 54 9.82 1.01 -1.71
CA ALA A 54 9.48 1.97 -2.77
C ALA A 54 8.11 1.63 -3.37
N LEU A 55 7.22 2.62 -3.39
CA LEU A 55 5.87 2.54 -3.92
C LEU A 55 5.69 3.61 -5.00
N HIS A 56 5.37 3.17 -6.21
CA HIS A 56 5.06 4.06 -7.33
C HIS A 56 3.56 4.02 -7.61
N LEU A 57 2.93 5.19 -7.65
CA LEU A 57 1.58 5.33 -8.18
C LEU A 57 1.65 5.83 -9.61
N GLY A 58 1.15 5.01 -10.54
CA GLY A 58 1.09 5.35 -11.96
C GLY A 58 -0.34 5.69 -12.37
N VAL A 59 -0.53 6.78 -13.12
CA VAL A 59 -1.87 7.11 -13.64
C VAL A 59 -2.25 6.18 -14.79
N GLU A 60 -3.52 5.80 -14.84
CA GLU A 60 -4.09 5.00 -15.92
C GLU A 60 -5.43 5.62 -16.36
N ALA A 61 -5.59 5.87 -17.67
CA ALA A 61 -6.77 6.55 -18.20
C ALA A 61 -8.06 5.71 -18.01
N ASP A 62 -8.00 4.41 -18.29
CA ASP A 62 -9.11 3.47 -18.13
C ASP A 62 -8.98 2.66 -16.81
N PHE A 63 -8.55 3.34 -15.74
CA PHE A 63 -8.24 2.74 -14.45
C PHE A 63 -9.34 1.80 -13.95
N LYS A 64 -8.93 0.61 -13.53
CA LYS A 64 -9.75 -0.36 -12.79
C LYS A 64 -9.00 -0.84 -11.56
N PRO A 65 -9.61 -0.81 -10.37
CA PRO A 65 -8.91 -1.21 -9.15
C PRO A 65 -8.52 -2.68 -9.17
N ALA A 66 -7.29 -2.97 -8.71
CA ALA A 66 -6.82 -4.31 -8.47
C ALA A 66 -7.48 -4.87 -7.19
N ARG A 67 -8.62 -5.55 -7.34
CA ARG A 67 -9.40 -6.10 -6.20
C ARG A 67 -8.91 -7.46 -5.70
N LYS A 68 -8.01 -8.11 -6.46
CA LYS A 68 -7.45 -9.43 -6.12
C LYS A 68 -5.94 -9.40 -5.96
N ALA A 69 -5.20 -8.98 -6.99
CA ALA A 69 -3.78 -8.68 -6.85
C ALA A 69 -3.62 -7.51 -5.88
N HIS A 70 -2.64 -7.60 -4.99
CA HIS A 70 -2.42 -6.60 -3.94
C HIS A 70 -0.97 -6.67 -3.47
N VAL A 71 -0.57 -5.59 -2.80
CA VAL A 71 0.67 -5.55 -2.03
C VAL A 71 0.33 -5.89 -0.57
N ALA A 72 1.14 -6.76 0.03
CA ALA A 72 1.05 -7.09 1.44
C ALA A 72 2.18 -6.39 2.21
N PHE A 73 1.82 -5.47 3.09
CA PHE A 73 2.75 -4.73 3.93
C PHE A 73 2.91 -5.43 5.28
N LEU A 74 4.16 -5.61 5.69
CA LEU A 74 4.47 -6.01 7.06
C LEU A 74 4.41 -4.79 7.97
N VAL A 75 3.62 -4.87 9.02
CA VAL A 75 3.44 -3.81 10.02
C VAL A 75 3.85 -4.30 11.41
N ALA A 76 4.39 -3.38 12.21
CA ALA A 76 4.77 -3.66 13.59
C ALA A 76 3.55 -3.67 14.54
N ASP A 77 2.55 -2.83 14.25
CA ASP A 77 1.30 -2.69 15.01
C ASP A 77 0.10 -2.72 14.07
N LEU A 78 -0.52 -3.88 13.96
CA LEU A 78 -1.72 -4.12 13.15
C LEU A 78 -2.93 -3.41 13.76
N ASP A 79 -3.02 -3.32 15.08
CA ASP A 79 -4.15 -2.66 15.76
C ASP A 79 -4.07 -1.14 15.54
N GLY A 80 -2.86 -0.57 15.58
CA GLY A 80 -2.60 0.82 15.20
C GLY A 80 -2.91 1.09 13.73
N THR A 81 -2.51 0.19 12.84
CA THR A 81 -2.81 0.29 11.40
C THR A 81 -4.32 0.24 11.16
N GLN A 82 -5.04 -0.68 11.82
CA GLN A 82 -6.49 -0.77 11.73
C GLN A 82 -7.16 0.54 12.18
N ARG A 83 -6.77 1.09 13.32
CA ARG A 83 -7.32 2.38 13.82
C ARG A 83 -7.08 3.53 12.85
N ALA A 84 -5.89 3.61 12.25
CA ALA A 84 -5.57 4.66 11.28
C ALA A 84 -6.44 4.56 10.02
N LEU A 85 -6.66 3.34 9.53
CA LEU A 85 -7.52 3.09 8.38
C LEU A 85 -9.00 3.37 8.68
N GLU A 86 -9.48 2.95 9.87
CA GLU A 86 -10.85 3.26 10.32
C GLU A 86 -11.09 4.76 10.45
N ALA A 87 -10.11 5.52 11.00
CA ALA A 87 -10.20 6.98 11.09
C ALA A 87 -10.21 7.69 9.73
N ALA A 88 -9.76 7.01 8.67
CA ALA A 88 -9.78 7.50 7.29
C ALA A 88 -10.97 6.95 6.48
N ASP A 89 -11.96 6.32 7.14
CA ASP A 89 -13.11 5.66 6.52
C ASP A 89 -12.71 4.60 5.46
N ALA A 90 -11.50 4.03 5.55
CA ALA A 90 -11.06 2.98 4.65
C ALA A 90 -11.75 1.65 5.02
N PRO A 91 -12.17 0.84 4.03
CA PRO A 91 -12.85 -0.42 4.32
C PRO A 91 -11.91 -1.39 5.03
N ILE A 92 -12.39 -2.11 6.03
CA ILE A 92 -11.64 -3.14 6.73
C ILE A 92 -12.34 -4.48 6.59
N SER A 93 -11.54 -5.52 6.30
CA SER A 93 -12.00 -6.90 6.40
C SER A 93 -10.92 -7.75 7.07
N ALA A 94 -11.35 -8.62 7.98
CA ALA A 94 -10.44 -9.55 8.64
C ALA A 94 -9.81 -10.48 7.59
N GLY A 95 -8.49 -10.69 7.68
CA GLY A 95 -7.82 -11.69 6.88
C GLY A 95 -7.95 -13.06 7.54
N GLY A 96 -8.19 -14.11 6.75
CA GLY A 96 -8.21 -15.47 7.27
C GLY A 96 -6.88 -15.82 7.95
N ALA A 97 -6.93 -16.54 9.07
CA ALA A 97 -5.75 -16.87 9.86
C ALA A 97 -4.71 -17.65 9.02
N ILE A 98 -3.45 -17.22 9.10
CA ILE A 98 -2.30 -18.00 8.60
C ILE A 98 -1.32 -18.19 9.76
N PRO A 99 -0.63 -19.34 9.85
CA PRO A 99 0.32 -19.57 10.94
C PRO A 99 1.39 -18.48 11.00
N GLY A 100 1.58 -17.89 12.19
CA GLY A 100 2.60 -16.88 12.45
C GLY A 100 2.24 -15.45 12.05
N TYR A 101 1.00 -15.18 11.59
CA TYR A 101 0.57 -13.81 11.30
C TYR A 101 -0.85 -13.51 11.76
N ARG A 102 -1.03 -12.28 12.25
CA ARG A 102 -2.32 -11.58 12.20
C ARG A 102 -2.35 -10.75 10.92
N ARG A 103 -3.52 -10.61 10.30
CA ARG A 103 -3.67 -9.80 9.10
C ARG A 103 -5.07 -9.26 8.89
N LEU A 104 -5.16 -8.16 8.16
CA LEU A 104 -6.39 -7.58 7.65
C LEU A 104 -6.20 -7.15 6.19
N PHE A 105 -7.31 -6.97 5.49
CA PHE A 105 -7.33 -6.34 4.18
C PHE A 105 -8.06 -5.01 4.24
N SER A 106 -7.61 -4.09 3.42
CA SER A 106 -8.25 -2.80 3.19
C SER A 106 -8.20 -2.45 1.71
N ALA A 107 -8.53 -1.21 1.38
CA ALA A 107 -8.34 -0.64 0.06
C ALA A 107 -7.78 0.79 0.16
N ASP A 108 -7.01 1.18 -0.85
CA ASP A 108 -6.65 2.58 -1.04
C ASP A 108 -7.89 3.41 -1.49
N PRO A 109 -7.78 4.75 -1.64
CA PRO A 109 -8.89 5.62 -2.03
C PRO A 109 -9.52 5.30 -3.40
N PHE A 110 -8.87 4.45 -4.19
CA PHE A 110 -9.27 4.08 -5.55
C PHE A 110 -9.83 2.65 -5.62
N GLY A 111 -9.82 1.92 -4.49
CA GLY A 111 -10.32 0.57 -4.38
C GLY A 111 -9.28 -0.52 -4.67
N ASN A 112 -8.00 -0.17 -4.83
CA ASN A 112 -6.94 -1.16 -4.94
C ASN A 112 -6.79 -1.88 -3.60
N ARG A 113 -6.83 -3.21 -3.62
CA ARG A 113 -6.74 -4.01 -2.41
C ARG A 113 -5.34 -3.89 -1.80
N LEU A 114 -5.29 -3.74 -0.48
CA LEU A 114 -4.07 -3.77 0.33
C LEU A 114 -4.19 -4.87 1.39
N GLU A 115 -3.08 -5.51 1.74
CA GLU A 115 -2.99 -6.42 2.90
C GLU A 115 -2.01 -5.85 3.91
N PHE A 116 -2.37 -5.92 5.19
CA PHE A 116 -1.48 -5.56 6.30
C PHE A 116 -1.30 -6.77 7.20
N MET A 117 -0.05 -7.11 7.50
CA MET A 117 0.32 -8.32 8.22
C MET A 117 1.24 -7.99 9.38
N GLN A 118 0.97 -8.54 10.55
CA GLN A 118 1.90 -8.48 11.69
C GLN A 118 2.32 -9.90 12.04
N ARG A 119 3.64 -10.10 12.17
CA ARG A 119 4.19 -11.36 12.69
C ARG A 119 3.75 -11.54 14.14
N VAL A 120 3.23 -12.71 14.45
CA VAL A 120 3.01 -13.15 15.82
C VAL A 120 3.95 -14.32 16.09
N ASP A 121 4.57 -14.32 17.26
CA ASP A 121 5.44 -15.42 17.65
C ASP A 121 4.65 -16.73 17.55
N ARG A 122 5.29 -17.76 16.99
CA ARG A 122 4.72 -19.10 17.08
C ARG A 122 4.67 -19.44 18.56
N VAL A 123 3.49 -19.71 19.08
CA VAL A 123 3.39 -20.55 20.28
C VAL A 123 4.05 -21.88 19.88
N GLU A 124 5.26 -22.13 20.37
CA GLU A 124 5.89 -23.45 20.30
C GLU A 124 4.86 -24.45 20.83
N ARG A 125 4.51 -25.45 20.02
CA ARG A 125 3.73 -26.60 20.47
C ARG A 125 4.67 -27.64 21.05
#